data_AF-A0A3Q1ER27-F1
#
_entry.id   AF-A0A3Q1ER27-F1
#
_cell.length_a   1.000
_cell.length_b   1.000
_cell.length_c   1.000
_cell.angle_alpha   90.00
_cell.angle_beta   90.00
_cell.angle_gamma   90.00
#
_symmetry.space_group_name_H-M   'P 1'
#
loop_
_entity.id
_entity.type
_entity.pdbx_description
1 polymer ?
#
loop_
_entity_poly.entity_id
_entity_poly.type
_entity_poly.pdbx_seq_one_letter_code
_entity_poly.pdbx_strand_id
1 'polypeptide(L)'
;LNEAENAICFLERFVKEFPAALEESSSLPISPLSHKVSLEELHGETLDLGLRLLASRNAPAGLSALLSHTALTQLLQNDLSSFHCPQEAEANQEEGETVVLLQSEAVQRLFLNKLIDVALEWYENLPKLSLSPSRILHCSVHAIKNTRRKMEDKHLVLAEFNQLFGMQDRVARAYYAVFDGHGGVDAAIYAATHLHVVLSKQETLQSDTDTAFKTAFRRIDDMFRSKAKRERLRSGSTGVAMLIQGQQLTVAWLGDSQAILVRKQQVVTLMEPHKPEREDEKQRIEDLGGCVTFMGCWRVNGTYAVSRAIGDFDQKPYVSGDADCSTVQLLGDEDYVLLACDGFFDAVKLSEVPELVLDALQQVCDPEGGASLEQPEDAVGQRVAQQLVAHAKAAGSSDNITVMLVFLCSPLQLLKKFHGQVYLTADRLGISV
;
A
#
# COMPACT_ATOMS: atom_id res chain seq x y z
N LEU A 1 4.76 -26.91 5.00
CA LEU A 1 3.33 -27.21 5.19
C LEU A 1 2.63 -26.85 3.90
N ASN A 2 1.81 -27.76 3.37
CA ASN A 2 1.07 -27.51 2.13
C ASN A 2 0.11 -26.34 2.35
N GLU A 3 -0.03 -25.40 1.42
CA GLU A 3 -0.92 -24.24 1.55
C GLU A 3 -2.37 -24.65 1.83
N ALA A 4 -2.80 -25.78 1.27
CA ALA A 4 -4.10 -26.38 1.55
C ALA A 4 -4.25 -26.84 3.01
N GLU A 5 -3.21 -27.40 3.61
CA GLU A 5 -3.22 -27.81 5.03
C GLU A 5 -3.33 -26.59 5.93
N ASN A 6 -2.56 -25.53 5.64
CA ASN A 6 -2.63 -24.26 6.38
C ASN A 6 -4.02 -23.63 6.27
N ALA A 7 -4.64 -23.70 5.09
CA ALA A 7 -6.00 -23.21 4.87
C ALA A 7 -7.02 -23.99 5.70
N ILE A 8 -6.98 -25.33 5.68
CA ILE A 8 -7.89 -26.19 6.47
C ILE A 8 -7.71 -25.93 7.98
N CYS A 9 -6.47 -25.89 8.46
CA CYS A 9 -6.16 -25.59 9.87
C CYS A 9 -6.64 -24.19 10.30
N PHE A 10 -6.64 -23.21 9.40
CA PHE A 10 -7.24 -21.91 9.67
C PHE A 10 -8.77 -22.00 9.71
N LEU A 11 -9.39 -22.58 8.69
CA LEU A 11 -10.85 -22.70 8.58
C LEU A 11 -11.43 -23.43 9.79
N GLU A 12 -10.82 -24.53 10.24
CA GLU A 12 -11.25 -25.27 11.44
C GLU A 12 -11.32 -24.36 12.69
N ARG A 13 -10.31 -23.51 12.89
CA ARG A 13 -10.30 -22.57 14.03
C ARG A 13 -11.32 -21.46 13.84
N PHE A 14 -11.44 -20.94 12.61
CA PHE A 14 -12.34 -19.85 12.29
C PHE A 14 -13.81 -20.24 12.45
N VAL A 15 -14.24 -21.41 11.95
CA VAL A 15 -15.63 -21.87 12.08
C VAL A 15 -15.98 -22.30 13.51
N LYS A 16 -15.00 -22.68 14.33
CA LYS A 16 -15.20 -22.88 15.78
C LYS A 16 -15.46 -21.57 16.51
N GLU A 17 -14.80 -20.48 16.11
CA GLU A 17 -15.04 -19.14 16.65
C GLU A 17 -16.37 -18.55 16.14
N PHE A 18 -16.68 -18.76 14.86
CA PHE A 18 -17.88 -18.28 14.17
C PHE A 18 -18.71 -19.44 13.62
N PRO A 19 -19.45 -20.17 14.46
CA PRO A 19 -20.23 -21.34 14.02
C PRO A 19 -21.52 -20.96 13.27
N ALA A 20 -21.93 -19.69 13.31
CA ALA A 20 -23.14 -19.18 12.68
C ALA A 20 -23.02 -17.66 12.43
N ALA A 21 -24.00 -17.11 11.70
CA ALA A 21 -24.13 -15.68 11.45
C ALA A 21 -24.16 -14.86 12.75
N LEU A 22 -23.60 -13.65 12.69
CA LEU A 22 -23.59 -12.69 13.78
C LEU A 22 -25.01 -12.19 14.07
N GLU A 23 -25.40 -12.19 15.35
CA GLU A 23 -26.67 -11.65 15.81
C GLU A 23 -26.74 -10.14 15.55
N GLU A 24 -27.94 -9.61 15.25
CA GLU A 24 -28.15 -8.18 14.95
C GLU A 24 -27.73 -7.27 16.10
N SER A 25 -27.93 -7.71 17.35
CA SER A 25 -27.58 -6.95 18.57
C SER A 25 -26.13 -7.09 19.02
N SER A 26 -25.34 -7.99 18.41
CA SER A 26 -23.95 -8.23 18.82
C SER A 26 -23.01 -7.15 18.27
N SER A 27 -21.98 -6.75 19.02
CA SER A 27 -20.93 -5.88 18.45
C SER A 27 -20.16 -6.60 17.35
N LEU A 28 -19.75 -5.89 16.29
CA LEU A 28 -18.88 -6.48 15.27
C LEU A 28 -17.52 -6.88 15.86
N PRO A 29 -16.93 -8.01 15.40
CA PRO A 29 -15.62 -8.47 15.87
C PRO A 29 -14.48 -7.51 15.52
N ILE A 30 -14.70 -6.64 14.52
CA ILE A 30 -13.82 -5.53 14.14
C ILE A 30 -14.69 -4.32 13.79
N SER A 31 -14.25 -3.13 14.19
CA SER A 31 -14.92 -1.88 13.87
C SER A 31 -14.77 -1.50 12.38
N PRO A 32 -15.85 -1.04 11.74
CA PRO A 32 -15.77 -0.36 10.44
C PRO A 32 -14.89 0.88 10.49
N LEU A 33 -14.39 1.33 9.34
CA LEU A 33 -13.59 2.55 9.23
C LEU A 33 -14.45 3.81 9.39
N SER A 34 -15.64 3.80 8.79
CA SER A 34 -16.57 4.92 8.80
C SER A 34 -17.91 4.50 9.43
N HIS A 35 -18.65 5.47 10.00
CA HIS A 35 -20.02 5.23 10.46
C HIS A 35 -21.03 5.16 9.30
N LYS A 36 -20.78 5.92 8.23
CA LYS A 36 -21.56 5.94 6.99
C LYS A 36 -20.62 5.67 5.83
N VAL A 37 -21.07 4.92 4.84
CA VAL A 37 -20.27 4.55 3.67
C VAL A 37 -21.08 4.78 2.38
N SER A 38 -20.48 5.39 1.37
CA SER A 38 -21.11 5.49 0.05
C SER A 38 -20.94 4.21 -0.77
N LEU A 39 -21.71 4.04 -1.85
CA LEU A 39 -21.56 2.88 -2.75
C LEU A 39 -20.17 2.80 -3.39
N GLU A 40 -19.52 3.94 -3.63
CA GLU A 40 -18.17 3.98 -4.21
C GLU A 40 -17.09 3.56 -3.20
N GLU A 41 -17.31 3.87 -1.92
CA GLU A 41 -16.41 3.51 -0.80
C GLU A 41 -16.62 2.06 -0.35
N LEU A 42 -17.83 1.52 -0.49
CA LEU A 42 -18.25 0.24 0.07
C LEU A 42 -17.26 -0.89 -0.22
N HIS A 43 -16.85 -1.05 -1.48
CA HIS A 43 -15.94 -2.12 -1.89
C HIS A 43 -14.61 -2.05 -1.10
N GLY A 44 -14.00 -0.85 -0.99
CA GLY A 44 -12.73 -0.69 -0.28
C GLY A 44 -12.85 -0.86 1.22
N GLU A 45 -13.85 -0.23 1.85
CA GLU A 45 -14.05 -0.37 3.31
C GLU A 45 -14.38 -1.81 3.71
N THR A 46 -15.15 -2.54 2.88
CA THR A 46 -15.50 -3.94 3.13
C THR A 46 -14.31 -4.89 2.96
N LEU A 47 -13.49 -4.71 1.90
CA LEU A 47 -12.27 -5.50 1.75
C LEU A 47 -11.30 -5.25 2.92
N ASP A 48 -11.09 -3.99 3.29
CA ASP A 48 -10.25 -3.64 4.43
C ASP A 48 -10.74 -4.29 5.74
N LEU A 49 -12.05 -4.28 6.00
CA LEU A 49 -12.63 -4.94 7.17
C LEU A 49 -12.37 -6.46 7.17
N GLY A 50 -12.63 -7.13 6.05
CA GLY A 50 -12.44 -8.57 5.89
C GLY A 50 -10.96 -8.97 6.06
N LEU A 51 -10.07 -8.24 5.40
CA LEU A 51 -8.63 -8.49 5.50
C LEU A 51 -8.11 -8.26 6.93
N ARG A 52 -8.55 -7.21 7.63
CA ARG A 52 -8.18 -6.98 9.04
C ARG A 52 -8.69 -8.10 9.95
N LEU A 53 -9.91 -8.60 9.73
CA LEU A 53 -10.50 -9.68 10.54
C LEU A 53 -9.70 -10.97 10.42
N LEU A 54 -9.36 -11.32 9.17
CA LEU A 54 -8.63 -12.54 8.84
C LEU A 54 -7.17 -12.44 9.27
N ALA A 55 -6.52 -11.29 9.05
CA ALA A 55 -5.16 -11.03 9.49
C ALA A 55 -5.02 -11.10 11.03
N SER A 56 -5.97 -10.55 11.80
CA SER A 56 -5.94 -10.63 13.27
C SER A 56 -6.08 -12.05 13.81
N ARG A 57 -6.43 -13.01 12.96
CA ARG A 57 -6.55 -14.45 13.25
C ARG A 57 -5.47 -15.29 12.56
N ASN A 58 -4.46 -14.64 11.99
CA ASN A 58 -3.35 -15.26 11.26
C ASN A 58 -3.82 -16.14 10.09
N ALA A 59 -4.82 -15.67 9.35
CA ALA A 59 -5.24 -16.30 8.10
C ALA A 59 -4.12 -16.22 7.05
N PRO A 60 -3.89 -17.30 6.26
CA PRO A 60 -3.01 -17.22 5.10
C PRO A 60 -3.47 -16.13 4.12
N ALA A 61 -2.54 -15.37 3.53
CA ALA A 61 -2.87 -14.23 2.66
C ALA A 61 -3.74 -14.64 1.46
N GLY A 62 -3.37 -15.71 0.75
CA GLY A 62 -4.14 -16.22 -0.39
C GLY A 62 -5.57 -16.64 -0.02
N LEU A 63 -5.74 -17.32 1.12
CA LEU A 63 -7.07 -17.68 1.63
C LEU A 63 -7.86 -16.41 2.01
N SER A 64 -7.20 -15.42 2.61
CA SER A 64 -7.85 -14.18 3.03
C SER A 64 -8.39 -13.39 1.86
N ALA A 65 -7.60 -13.29 0.78
CA ALA A 65 -8.01 -12.65 -0.46
C ALA A 65 -9.21 -13.36 -1.09
N LEU A 66 -9.17 -14.70 -1.19
CA LEU A 66 -10.24 -15.50 -1.79
C LEU A 66 -11.54 -15.47 -0.97
N LEU A 67 -11.47 -15.61 0.35
CA LEU A 67 -12.65 -15.50 1.24
C LEU A 67 -13.29 -14.11 1.13
N SER A 68 -12.47 -13.06 1.24
CA SER A 68 -12.95 -11.67 1.17
C SER A 68 -13.58 -11.36 -0.19
N HIS A 69 -12.93 -11.79 -1.29
CA HIS A 69 -13.45 -11.63 -2.65
C HIS A 69 -14.81 -12.33 -2.83
N THR A 70 -14.90 -13.59 -2.40
CA THR A 70 -16.13 -14.39 -2.56
C THR A 70 -17.28 -13.79 -1.75
N ALA A 71 -17.03 -13.46 -0.48
CA ALA A 71 -18.03 -12.85 0.40
C ALA A 71 -18.48 -11.48 -0.09
N LEU A 72 -17.54 -10.64 -0.57
CA LEU A 72 -17.88 -9.34 -1.13
C LEU A 72 -18.68 -9.47 -2.42
N THR A 73 -18.34 -10.43 -3.28
CA THR A 73 -19.11 -10.69 -4.51
C THR A 73 -20.55 -11.08 -4.19
N GLN A 74 -20.77 -11.90 -3.15
CA GLN A 74 -22.12 -12.22 -2.68
C GLN A 74 -22.83 -10.99 -2.12
N LEU A 75 -22.16 -10.16 -1.30
CA LEU A 75 -22.71 -8.91 -0.76
C LEU A 75 -23.17 -7.96 -1.88
N LEU A 76 -22.38 -7.78 -2.92
CA LEU A 76 -22.69 -6.86 -4.01
C LEU A 76 -23.86 -7.33 -4.90
N GLN A 77 -24.32 -8.57 -4.74
CA GLN A 77 -25.54 -9.09 -5.38
C GLN A 77 -26.81 -8.84 -4.52
N ASN A 78 -26.66 -8.45 -3.26
CA ASN A 78 -27.79 -8.14 -2.37
C ASN A 78 -28.38 -6.76 -2.69
N ASP A 79 -29.70 -6.62 -2.48
CA ASP A 79 -30.30 -5.30 -2.37
C ASP A 79 -29.90 -4.67 -1.03
N LEU A 80 -29.22 -3.52 -1.11
CA LEU A 80 -28.73 -2.78 0.05
C LEU A 80 -29.65 -1.61 0.45
N SER A 81 -30.81 -1.47 -0.20
CA SER A 81 -31.76 -0.38 0.03
C SER A 81 -32.22 -0.26 1.48
N SER A 82 -32.35 -1.39 2.18
CA SER A 82 -32.72 -1.46 3.60
C SER A 82 -31.68 -0.83 4.55
N PHE A 83 -30.43 -0.64 4.08
CA PHE A 83 -29.34 -0.07 4.87
C PHE A 83 -29.11 1.41 4.60
N HIS A 84 -29.92 2.03 3.74
CA HIS A 84 -29.80 3.46 3.44
C HIS A 84 -29.92 4.29 4.72
N CYS A 85 -28.99 5.22 4.92
CA CYS A 85 -29.15 6.24 5.93
C CYS A 85 -30.41 7.08 5.62
N PRO A 86 -31.17 7.50 6.64
CA PRO A 86 -32.21 8.50 6.45
C PRO A 86 -31.62 9.73 5.76
N GLN A 87 -32.31 10.27 4.75
CA GLN A 87 -31.92 11.54 4.17
C GLN A 87 -32.06 12.61 5.26
N GLU A 88 -30.94 13.17 5.70
CA GLU A 88 -30.95 14.30 6.63
C GLU A 88 -31.57 15.50 5.88
N ALA A 89 -32.77 15.91 6.31
CA ALA A 89 -33.30 17.20 5.93
C ALA A 89 -32.41 18.27 6.59
N GLU A 90 -31.85 19.17 5.78
CA GLU A 90 -31.01 20.32 6.15
C GLU A 90 -29.49 20.09 6.25
N ALA A 91 -28.78 20.38 5.17
CA ALA A 91 -27.59 21.26 5.19
C ALA A 91 -27.26 21.73 3.76
N ASN A 92 -27.49 23.02 3.48
CA ASN A 92 -27.01 23.83 2.36
C ASN A 92 -26.85 23.10 1.02
N GLN A 93 -27.90 23.21 0.20
CA GLN A 93 -27.87 22.99 -1.25
C GLN A 93 -26.93 24.02 -1.91
N GLU A 94 -25.63 23.84 -1.78
CA GLU A 94 -24.70 24.21 -2.84
C GLU A 94 -24.66 23.02 -3.80
N GLU A 95 -25.18 23.24 -5.00
CA GLU A 95 -25.26 22.32 -6.14
C GLU A 95 -24.27 21.14 -6.02
N GLY A 96 -24.79 19.97 -5.61
CA GLY A 96 -23.99 18.77 -5.40
C GLY A 96 -24.85 17.53 -5.53
N GLU A 97 -24.29 16.49 -6.16
CA GLU A 97 -24.91 15.18 -6.30
C GLU A 97 -25.40 14.65 -4.95
N THR A 98 -26.63 14.14 -4.92
CA THR A 98 -27.17 13.45 -3.74
C THR A 98 -26.47 12.10 -3.62
N VAL A 99 -25.43 12.02 -2.78
CA VAL A 99 -24.70 10.78 -2.52
C VAL A 99 -25.54 9.88 -1.61
N VAL A 100 -25.87 8.68 -2.06
CA VAL A 100 -26.52 7.65 -1.24
C VAL A 100 -25.51 7.10 -0.24
N LEU A 101 -25.85 7.17 1.04
CA LEU A 101 -25.04 6.65 2.13
C LEU A 101 -25.73 5.45 2.79
N LEU A 102 -24.93 4.46 3.16
CA LEU A 102 -25.35 3.26 3.88
C LEU A 102 -24.88 3.33 5.33
N GLN A 103 -25.67 2.73 6.24
CA GLN A 103 -25.26 2.47 7.61
C GLN A 103 -24.13 1.44 7.61
N SER A 104 -22.89 1.89 7.87
CA SER A 104 -21.70 1.06 7.68
C SER A 104 -21.74 -0.19 8.53
N GLU A 105 -22.04 -0.08 9.83
CA GLU A 105 -22.09 -1.24 10.73
C GLU A 105 -23.07 -2.33 10.25
N ALA A 106 -24.24 -1.94 9.74
CA ALA A 106 -25.25 -2.89 9.27
C ALA A 106 -24.81 -3.62 7.99
N VAL A 107 -24.28 -2.89 7.01
CA VAL A 107 -23.80 -3.50 5.75
C VAL A 107 -22.56 -4.36 6.00
N GLN A 108 -21.65 -3.90 6.85
CA GLN A 108 -20.47 -4.68 7.23
C GLN A 108 -20.84 -5.94 8.01
N ARG A 109 -21.91 -5.92 8.84
CA ARG A 109 -22.46 -7.15 9.45
C ARG A 109 -22.91 -8.15 8.40
N LEU A 110 -23.66 -7.69 7.40
CA LEU A 110 -24.12 -8.54 6.30
C LEU A 110 -22.94 -9.16 5.57
N PHE A 111 -21.90 -8.38 5.26
CA PHE A 111 -20.66 -8.89 4.68
C PHE A 111 -20.00 -9.96 5.56
N LEU A 112 -19.83 -9.70 6.86
CA LEU A 112 -19.20 -10.66 7.76
C LEU A 112 -20.00 -11.96 7.86
N ASN A 113 -21.33 -11.90 7.81
CA ASN A 113 -22.17 -13.08 7.73
C ASN A 113 -21.91 -13.86 6.43
N LYS A 114 -21.80 -13.18 5.27
CA LYS A 114 -21.38 -13.82 4.01
C LYS A 114 -20.01 -14.46 4.10
N LEU A 115 -19.06 -13.80 4.77
CA LEU A 115 -17.72 -14.35 4.97
C LEU A 115 -17.73 -15.61 5.84
N ILE A 116 -18.52 -15.61 6.91
CA ILE A 116 -18.73 -16.78 7.78
C ILE A 116 -19.38 -17.93 6.99
N ASP A 117 -20.43 -17.65 6.22
CA ASP A 117 -21.12 -18.65 5.39
C ASP A 117 -20.15 -19.30 4.39
N VAL A 118 -19.35 -18.51 3.70
CA VAL A 118 -18.32 -19.00 2.76
C VAL A 118 -17.27 -19.84 3.50
N ALA A 119 -16.81 -19.40 4.67
CA ALA A 119 -15.82 -20.15 5.46
C ALA A 119 -16.38 -21.50 5.95
N LEU A 120 -17.65 -21.57 6.36
CA LEU A 120 -18.34 -22.80 6.72
C LEU A 120 -18.44 -23.75 5.52
N GLU A 121 -18.84 -23.25 4.35
CA GLU A 121 -18.91 -24.05 3.12
C GLU A 121 -17.53 -24.62 2.75
N TRP A 122 -16.48 -23.80 2.82
CA TRP A 122 -15.13 -24.19 2.43
C TRP A 122 -14.45 -25.11 3.45
N TYR A 123 -14.89 -25.09 4.71
CA TYR A 123 -14.42 -26.06 5.71
C TYR A 123 -14.92 -27.48 5.38
N GLU A 124 -16.16 -27.61 4.93
CA GLU A 124 -16.74 -28.89 4.50
C GLU A 124 -16.18 -29.33 3.13
N ASN A 125 -16.09 -28.39 2.19
CA ASN A 125 -15.64 -28.65 0.82
C ASN A 125 -14.70 -27.56 0.33
N LEU A 126 -13.41 -27.68 0.67
CA LEU A 126 -12.40 -26.71 0.25
C LEU A 126 -12.32 -26.66 -1.29
N PRO A 127 -12.58 -25.52 -1.94
CA PRO A 127 -12.44 -25.41 -3.38
C PRO A 127 -10.97 -25.60 -3.78
N LYS A 128 -10.75 -25.94 -5.05
CA LYS A 128 -9.39 -25.89 -5.61
C LYS A 128 -8.92 -24.44 -5.58
N LEU A 129 -8.05 -24.12 -4.63
CA LEU A 129 -7.41 -22.82 -4.54
C LEU A 129 -6.53 -22.66 -5.77
N SER A 130 -7.01 -21.89 -6.76
CA SER A 130 -6.22 -21.48 -7.92
C SER A 130 -5.25 -20.39 -7.46
N LEU A 131 -4.25 -20.82 -6.70
CA LEU A 131 -3.09 -20.01 -6.39
C LEU A 131 -2.29 -19.99 -7.70
N SER A 132 -2.44 -18.89 -8.44
CA SER A 132 -1.54 -18.63 -9.56
C SER A 132 -0.11 -18.79 -9.02
N PRO A 133 0.85 -19.32 -9.79
CA PRO A 133 2.25 -19.29 -9.40
C PRO A 133 2.71 -17.83 -9.45
N SER A 134 2.26 -17.04 -8.48
CA SER A 134 2.79 -15.74 -8.16
C SER A 134 4.27 -15.99 -7.91
N ARG A 135 5.15 -15.30 -8.62
CA ARG A 135 6.53 -15.17 -8.17
C ARG A 135 6.39 -14.62 -6.75
N ILE A 136 6.68 -15.44 -5.73
CA ILE A 136 6.56 -15.02 -4.34
C ILE A 136 7.60 -13.91 -4.16
N LEU A 137 7.12 -12.68 -4.14
CA LEU A 137 7.94 -11.51 -3.87
C LEU A 137 7.95 -11.32 -2.37
N HIS A 138 9.12 -11.54 -1.77
CA HIS A 138 9.32 -11.27 -0.35
C HIS A 138 9.23 -9.76 -0.14
N CYS A 139 8.22 -9.33 0.62
CA CYS A 139 8.02 -7.94 0.98
C CYS A 139 8.16 -7.78 2.48
N SER A 140 8.88 -6.74 2.90
CA SER A 140 9.09 -6.42 4.29
C SER A 140 8.88 -4.93 4.53
N VAL A 141 8.12 -4.60 5.56
CA VAL A 141 7.78 -3.22 5.89
C VAL A 141 8.12 -2.94 7.33
N HIS A 142 8.75 -1.81 7.59
CA HIS A 142 8.83 -1.27 8.95
C HIS A 142 8.37 0.18 8.96
N ALA A 143 7.41 0.46 9.84
CA ALA A 143 6.77 1.76 9.94
C ALA A 143 6.70 2.18 11.41
N ILE A 144 7.19 3.38 11.73
CA ILE A 144 7.19 3.92 13.09
C ILE A 144 6.67 5.35 13.11
N LYS A 145 5.97 5.68 14.20
CA LYS A 145 5.58 7.07 14.51
C LYS A 145 6.79 7.98 14.76
N ASN A 146 7.89 7.39 15.24
CA ASN A 146 9.10 8.08 15.69
C ASN A 146 8.77 9.19 16.72
N THR A 147 9.17 10.45 16.48
CA THR A 147 9.01 11.57 17.40
C THR A 147 7.71 12.35 17.21
N ARG A 148 6.95 12.08 16.14
CA ARG A 148 5.67 12.74 15.87
C ARG A 148 4.59 12.36 16.88
N ARG A 149 3.56 13.21 16.99
CA ARG A 149 2.44 12.98 17.92
C ARG A 149 1.52 11.85 17.45
N LYS A 150 1.32 11.75 16.14
CA LYS A 150 0.46 10.76 15.46
C LYS A 150 1.26 10.02 14.39
N MET A 151 0.78 8.82 14.04
CA MET A 151 1.24 8.05 12.90
C MET A 151 0.24 8.30 11.76
N GLU A 152 0.61 9.20 10.86
CA GLU A 152 -0.20 9.64 9.73
C GLU A 152 0.14 8.85 8.44
N ASP A 153 1.31 8.21 8.38
CA ASP A 153 1.66 7.25 7.33
C ASP A 153 0.72 6.03 7.30
N LYS A 154 0.47 5.55 6.08
CA LYS A 154 -0.13 4.26 5.76
C LYS A 154 0.69 3.53 4.69
N HIS A 155 0.56 2.22 4.65
CA HIS A 155 1.16 1.40 3.61
C HIS A 155 0.25 0.23 3.28
N LEU A 156 0.47 -0.36 2.11
CA LEU A 156 -0.30 -1.52 1.64
C LEU A 156 0.61 -2.53 0.95
N VAL A 157 0.41 -3.81 1.27
CA VAL A 157 1.11 -4.94 0.67
C VAL A 157 0.07 -5.94 0.18
N LEU A 158 -0.12 -6.05 -1.13
CA LEU A 158 -1.09 -6.94 -1.77
C LEU A 158 -0.40 -7.83 -2.80
N ALA A 159 0.25 -8.89 -2.32
CA ALA A 159 0.82 -9.93 -3.20
C ALA A 159 -0.27 -10.73 -3.93
N GLU A 160 -1.47 -10.85 -3.34
CA GLU A 160 -2.60 -11.63 -3.86
C GLU A 160 -3.62 -10.77 -4.62
N PHE A 161 -3.12 -9.80 -5.40
CA PHE A 161 -3.96 -8.81 -6.07
C PHE A 161 -5.01 -9.46 -6.99
N ASN A 162 -4.60 -10.47 -7.76
CA ASN A 162 -5.52 -11.20 -8.64
C ASN A 162 -6.65 -11.88 -7.86
N GLN A 163 -6.32 -12.58 -6.77
CA GLN A 163 -7.28 -13.31 -5.95
C GLN A 163 -8.27 -12.37 -5.27
N LEU A 164 -7.78 -11.22 -4.79
CA LEU A 164 -8.62 -10.22 -4.14
C LEU A 164 -9.67 -9.62 -5.09
N PHE A 165 -9.33 -9.52 -6.39
CA PHE A 165 -10.19 -8.92 -7.41
C PHE A 165 -10.75 -9.93 -8.44
N GLY A 166 -10.59 -11.23 -8.22
CA GLY A 166 -11.13 -12.27 -9.10
C GLY A 166 -10.56 -12.28 -10.52
N MET A 167 -9.32 -11.80 -10.73
CA MET A 167 -8.70 -11.71 -12.04
C MET A 167 -8.15 -13.07 -12.52
N GLN A 168 -8.62 -13.55 -13.67
CA GLN A 168 -8.33 -14.91 -14.20
C GLN A 168 -7.46 -14.92 -15.47
N ASP A 169 -6.88 -13.78 -15.87
CA ASP A 169 -6.10 -13.62 -17.11
C ASP A 169 -4.68 -14.23 -17.08
N ARG A 170 -4.36 -15.02 -16.04
CA ARG A 170 -3.06 -15.67 -15.81
C ARG A 170 -1.85 -14.73 -15.69
N VAL A 171 -2.06 -13.41 -15.68
CA VAL A 171 -1.00 -12.45 -15.43
C VAL A 171 -0.93 -12.20 -13.92
N ALA A 172 0.14 -12.65 -13.28
CA ALA A 172 0.33 -12.42 -11.86
C ALA A 172 0.54 -10.92 -11.58
N ARG A 173 -0.18 -10.40 -10.58
CA ARG A 173 -0.08 -9.01 -10.13
C ARG A 173 0.19 -8.93 -8.63
N ALA A 174 1.05 -8.00 -8.26
CA ALA A 174 1.28 -7.61 -6.88
C ALA A 174 1.31 -6.09 -6.78
N TYR A 175 0.62 -5.55 -5.77
CA TYR A 175 0.48 -4.12 -5.54
C TYR A 175 1.10 -3.73 -4.19
N TYR A 176 1.81 -2.61 -4.18
CA TYR A 176 2.52 -2.10 -3.02
C TYR A 176 2.36 -0.58 -2.97
N ALA A 177 2.18 0.00 -1.79
CA ALA A 177 2.09 1.46 -1.68
C ALA A 177 2.52 1.99 -0.31
N VAL A 178 3.01 3.23 -0.30
CA VAL A 178 3.24 4.06 0.89
C VAL A 178 2.51 5.38 0.68
N PHE A 179 1.79 5.83 1.71
CA PHE A 179 1.04 7.08 1.74
C PHE A 179 1.47 7.84 2.99
N ASP A 180 2.12 8.99 2.80
CA ASP A 180 2.47 9.90 3.90
C ASP A 180 1.33 10.89 4.09
N GLY A 181 0.78 10.96 5.30
CA GLY A 181 -0.37 11.80 5.60
C GLY A 181 0.03 13.09 6.30
N HIS A 182 -0.62 14.20 5.97
CA HIS A 182 -0.40 15.48 6.63
C HIS A 182 -1.71 16.21 6.93
N GLY A 183 -1.71 16.99 8.02
CA GLY A 183 -2.92 17.68 8.48
C GLY A 183 -4.00 16.73 9.02
N GLY A 184 -3.63 15.48 9.31
CA GLY A 184 -4.52 14.38 9.70
C GLY A 184 -4.24 13.11 8.89
N VAL A 185 -4.75 11.98 9.37
CA VAL A 185 -4.48 10.65 8.78
C VAL A 185 -5.53 10.20 7.75
N ASP A 186 -6.62 10.95 7.62
CA ASP A 186 -7.81 10.48 6.88
C ASP A 186 -7.54 10.31 5.38
N ALA A 187 -6.81 11.23 4.74
CA ALA A 187 -6.42 11.12 3.34
C ALA A 187 -5.55 9.88 3.06
N ALA A 188 -4.57 9.61 3.94
CA ALA A 188 -3.69 8.44 3.83
C ALA A 188 -4.46 7.13 4.04
N ILE A 189 -5.39 7.08 5.01
CA ILE A 189 -6.31 5.94 5.20
C ILE A 189 -7.16 5.75 3.94
N TYR A 190 -7.76 6.82 3.43
CA TYR A 190 -8.64 6.75 2.27
C TYR A 190 -7.90 6.22 1.03
N ALA A 191 -6.69 6.74 0.76
CA ALA A 191 -5.86 6.26 -0.33
C ALA A 191 -5.48 4.78 -0.17
N ALA A 192 -5.06 4.36 1.03
CA ALA A 192 -4.73 2.97 1.33
C ALA A 192 -5.93 2.02 1.17
N THR A 193 -7.12 2.46 1.56
CA THR A 193 -8.35 1.66 1.49
C THR A 193 -8.91 1.55 0.07
N HIS A 194 -8.75 2.57 -0.77
CA HIS A 194 -9.51 2.66 -2.03
C HIS A 194 -8.66 2.63 -3.31
N LEU A 195 -7.39 3.08 -3.31
CA LEU A 195 -6.64 3.27 -4.57
C LEU A 195 -6.47 1.96 -5.36
N HIS A 196 -6.09 0.88 -4.68
CA HIS A 196 -5.92 -0.44 -5.30
C HIS A 196 -7.25 -1.01 -5.85
N VAL A 197 -8.38 -0.68 -5.22
CA VAL A 197 -9.74 -1.06 -5.67
C VAL A 197 -10.18 -0.26 -6.88
N VAL A 198 -9.86 1.02 -6.94
CA VAL A 198 -10.16 1.85 -8.12
C VAL A 198 -9.27 1.43 -9.29
N LEU A 199 -7.99 1.14 -9.03
CA LEU A 199 -7.04 0.65 -10.02
C LEU A 199 -7.49 -0.68 -10.63
N SER A 200 -7.96 -1.62 -9.81
CA SER A 200 -8.38 -2.95 -10.28
C SER A 200 -9.59 -2.93 -11.23
N LYS A 201 -10.36 -1.84 -11.21
CA LYS A 201 -11.54 -1.63 -12.06
C LYS A 201 -11.24 -0.86 -13.35
N GLN A 202 -10.00 -0.39 -13.56
CA GLN A 202 -9.65 0.35 -14.77
C GLN A 202 -9.56 -0.61 -15.97
N GLU A 203 -10.28 -0.29 -17.03
CA GLU A 203 -10.26 -1.08 -18.29
C GLU A 203 -8.87 -1.13 -18.91
N THR A 204 -8.07 -0.07 -18.73
CA THR A 204 -6.72 0.04 -19.26
C THR A 204 -5.67 -0.68 -18.41
N LEU A 205 -6.01 -1.27 -17.26
CA LEU A 205 -5.03 -1.88 -16.35
C LEU A 205 -4.10 -2.89 -17.05
N GLN A 206 -4.64 -3.67 -18.00
CA GLN A 206 -3.87 -4.69 -18.72
C GLN A 206 -3.04 -4.11 -19.87
N SER A 207 -3.56 -3.10 -20.56
CA SER A 207 -3.00 -2.60 -21.83
C SER A 207 -2.13 -1.35 -21.66
N ASP A 208 -2.48 -0.50 -20.70
CA ASP A 208 -1.85 0.78 -20.41
C ASP A 208 -1.99 1.08 -18.90
N THR A 209 -1.09 0.47 -18.14
CA THR A 209 -1.02 0.58 -16.68
C THR A 209 -0.78 2.03 -16.23
N ASP A 210 -0.04 2.83 -17.00
CA ASP A 210 0.23 4.23 -16.71
C ASP A 210 -1.08 5.04 -16.71
N THR A 211 -1.88 4.89 -17.78
CA THR A 211 -3.20 5.55 -17.86
C THR A 211 -4.14 5.03 -16.77
N ALA A 212 -4.09 3.73 -16.46
CA ALA A 212 -4.89 3.16 -15.37
C ALA A 212 -4.55 3.81 -14.02
N PHE A 213 -3.27 3.96 -13.69
CA PHE A 213 -2.84 4.61 -12.46
C PHE A 213 -3.23 6.09 -12.41
N LYS A 214 -2.96 6.86 -13.46
CA LYS A 214 -3.31 8.29 -13.51
C LYS A 214 -4.80 8.50 -13.32
N THR A 215 -5.62 7.66 -13.96
CA THR A 215 -7.08 7.70 -13.82
C THR A 215 -7.50 7.31 -12.39
N ALA A 216 -6.87 6.28 -11.81
CA ALA A 216 -7.16 5.83 -10.45
C ALA A 216 -6.82 6.89 -9.40
N PHE A 217 -5.65 7.53 -9.48
CA PHE A 217 -5.26 8.60 -8.56
C PHE A 217 -6.21 9.80 -8.63
N ARG A 218 -6.54 10.27 -9.84
CA ARG A 218 -7.50 11.36 -10.01
C ARG A 218 -8.86 10.99 -9.42
N ARG A 219 -9.33 9.77 -9.69
CA ARG A 219 -10.61 9.28 -9.17
C ARG A 219 -10.60 9.20 -7.64
N ILE A 220 -9.50 8.79 -7.02
CA ILE A 220 -9.37 8.77 -5.56
C ILE A 220 -9.42 10.18 -4.97
N ASP A 221 -8.78 11.15 -5.60
CA ASP A 221 -8.83 12.56 -5.17
C ASP A 221 -10.28 13.12 -5.24
N ASP A 222 -11.03 12.80 -6.30
CA ASP A 222 -12.44 13.18 -6.45
C ASP A 222 -13.35 12.50 -5.42
N MET A 223 -13.16 11.19 -5.21
CA MET A 223 -13.89 10.42 -4.20
C MET A 223 -13.62 10.97 -2.79
N PHE A 224 -12.34 11.27 -2.47
CA PHE A 224 -11.96 11.85 -1.19
C PHE A 224 -12.48 13.27 -1.02
N ARG A 225 -12.58 14.08 -2.08
CA ARG A 225 -13.23 15.41 -2.03
C ARG A 225 -14.66 15.31 -1.53
N SER A 226 -15.40 14.33 -2.04
CA SER A 226 -16.78 14.09 -1.63
C SER A 226 -16.86 13.69 -0.16
N LYS A 227 -15.99 12.77 0.32
CA LYS A 227 -15.92 12.41 1.74
C LYS A 227 -15.50 13.59 2.62
N ALA A 228 -14.48 14.32 2.22
CA ALA A 228 -13.94 15.46 2.96
C ALA A 228 -14.98 16.58 3.12
N LYS A 229 -15.79 16.86 2.09
CA LYS A 229 -16.91 17.81 2.19
C LYS A 229 -17.96 17.33 3.20
N ARG A 230 -18.36 16.06 3.14
CA ARG A 230 -19.36 15.46 4.05
C ARG A 230 -18.90 15.45 5.50
N GLU A 231 -17.62 15.13 5.74
CA GLU A 231 -17.05 14.89 7.08
C GLU A 231 -16.18 16.05 7.59
N ARG A 232 -16.08 17.14 6.81
CA ARG A 232 -15.27 18.34 7.11
C ARG A 232 -13.79 18.03 7.33
N LEU A 233 -13.25 17.11 6.54
CA LEU A 233 -11.84 16.71 6.59
C LEU A 233 -10.98 17.72 5.83
N ARG A 234 -9.75 17.89 6.28
CA ARG A 234 -8.76 18.81 5.69
C ARG A 234 -7.37 18.20 5.52
N SER A 235 -7.26 16.89 5.78
CA SER A 235 -6.00 16.19 5.60
C SER A 235 -5.67 16.05 4.12
N GLY A 236 -4.37 15.95 3.84
CA GLY A 236 -3.84 15.55 2.56
C GLY A 236 -2.91 14.36 2.73
N SER A 237 -2.53 13.76 1.61
CA SER A 237 -1.56 12.68 1.61
C SER A 237 -0.79 12.63 0.31
N THR A 238 0.51 12.38 0.45
CA THR A 238 1.34 11.89 -0.65
C THR A 238 0.96 10.43 -0.94
N GLY A 239 1.43 9.90 -2.06
CA GLY A 239 1.26 8.49 -2.33
C GLY A 239 2.25 8.04 -3.37
N VAL A 240 2.96 6.97 -3.09
CA VAL A 240 3.74 6.22 -4.07
C VAL A 240 3.22 4.80 -4.11
N ALA A 241 2.77 4.37 -5.29
CA ALA A 241 2.19 3.06 -5.53
C ALA A 241 2.96 2.35 -6.64
N MET A 242 3.14 1.04 -6.48
CA MET A 242 3.80 0.18 -7.44
C MET A 242 2.89 -1.02 -7.77
N LEU A 243 2.74 -1.30 -9.06
CA LEU A 243 2.15 -2.55 -9.55
C LEU A 243 3.21 -3.33 -10.32
N ILE A 244 3.42 -4.57 -9.92
CA ILE A 244 4.17 -5.54 -10.74
C ILE A 244 3.14 -6.39 -11.46
N GLN A 245 3.13 -6.34 -12.79
CA GLN A 245 2.23 -7.09 -13.67
C GLN A 245 3.05 -7.96 -14.61
N GLY A 246 3.16 -9.26 -14.30
CA GLY A 246 4.03 -10.18 -15.02
C GLY A 246 5.51 -9.77 -14.89
N GLN A 247 6.08 -9.21 -15.97
CA GLN A 247 7.45 -8.70 -15.99
C GLN A 247 7.50 -7.16 -16.12
N GLN A 248 6.38 -6.46 -16.00
CA GLN A 248 6.35 -5.00 -16.00
C GLN A 248 6.23 -4.50 -14.57
N LEU A 249 7.01 -3.48 -14.23
CA LEU A 249 6.92 -2.74 -12.97
C LEU A 249 6.49 -1.32 -13.31
N THR A 250 5.34 -0.91 -12.80
CA THR A 250 4.83 0.46 -12.94
C THR A 250 4.80 1.13 -11.58
N VAL A 251 5.42 2.31 -11.45
CA VAL A 251 5.30 3.19 -10.29
C VAL A 251 4.47 4.41 -10.66
N ALA A 252 3.57 4.80 -9.78
CA ALA A 252 2.76 6.00 -9.88
C ALA A 252 2.83 6.78 -8.56
N TRP A 253 2.94 8.11 -8.63
CA TRP A 253 3.13 8.91 -7.43
C TRP A 253 2.52 10.31 -7.45
N LEU A 254 2.22 10.80 -6.24
CA LEU A 254 1.87 12.17 -5.87
C LEU A 254 2.70 12.56 -4.64
N GLY A 255 3.27 13.76 -4.63
CA GLY A 255 4.09 14.24 -3.52
C GLY A 255 5.52 13.72 -3.54
N ASP A 256 6.12 13.62 -2.35
CA ASP A 256 7.55 13.41 -2.12
C ASP A 256 7.89 12.10 -1.39
N SER A 257 6.93 11.21 -1.13
CA SER A 257 7.23 9.79 -0.95
C SER A 257 7.87 9.23 -2.22
N GLN A 258 8.90 8.39 -2.09
CA GLN A 258 9.69 7.93 -3.24
C GLN A 258 9.75 6.41 -3.37
N ALA A 259 9.99 5.95 -4.59
CA ALA A 259 10.36 4.58 -4.92
C ALA A 259 11.66 4.55 -5.72
N ILE A 260 12.56 3.63 -5.36
CA ILE A 260 13.78 3.36 -6.12
C ILE A 260 13.87 1.88 -6.48
N LEU A 261 14.32 1.60 -7.70
CA LEU A 261 14.72 0.26 -8.12
C LEU A 261 16.23 0.12 -7.91
N VAL A 262 16.65 -0.97 -7.29
CA VAL A 262 18.07 -1.34 -7.23
C VAL A 262 18.31 -2.50 -8.18
N ARG A 263 19.30 -2.35 -9.07
CA ARG A 263 19.73 -3.35 -10.03
C ARG A 263 21.24 -3.47 -9.97
N LYS A 264 21.75 -4.65 -9.62
CA LYS A 264 23.19 -4.93 -9.47
C LYS A 264 23.87 -3.92 -8.55
N GLN A 265 23.27 -3.66 -7.38
CA GLN A 265 23.76 -2.70 -6.38
C GLN A 265 23.88 -1.25 -6.88
N GLN A 266 23.16 -0.90 -7.95
CA GLN A 266 23.08 0.46 -8.47
C GLN A 266 21.63 0.94 -8.45
N VAL A 267 21.43 2.20 -8.06
CA VAL A 267 20.12 2.83 -8.06
C VAL A 267 19.72 3.15 -9.49
N VAL A 268 18.51 2.74 -9.85
CA VAL A 268 17.82 3.10 -11.08
C VAL A 268 16.70 4.07 -10.72
N THR A 269 16.80 5.30 -11.20
CA THR A 269 15.78 6.34 -11.00
C THR A 269 14.49 5.93 -11.68
N LEU A 270 13.43 5.72 -10.89
CA LEU A 270 12.08 5.44 -11.39
C LEU A 270 11.21 6.69 -11.50
N MET A 271 11.47 7.66 -10.62
CA MET A 271 10.60 8.81 -10.39
C MET A 271 11.40 10.00 -9.86
N GLU A 272 10.79 11.18 -9.91
CA GLU A 272 11.28 12.41 -9.28
C GLU A 272 10.18 12.96 -8.35
N PRO A 273 10.48 13.26 -7.07
CA PRO A 273 9.47 13.72 -6.13
C PRO A 273 8.85 15.06 -6.56
N HIS A 274 7.57 15.27 -6.22
CA HIS A 274 6.83 16.49 -6.50
C HIS A 274 7.13 17.56 -5.43
N LYS A 275 8.34 18.12 -5.49
CA LYS A 275 8.76 19.22 -4.61
C LYS A 275 8.42 20.58 -5.23
N PRO A 276 7.94 21.57 -4.46
CA PRO A 276 7.55 22.88 -4.98
C PRO A 276 8.63 23.60 -5.79
N GLU A 277 9.91 23.38 -5.48
CA GLU A 277 11.06 23.97 -6.18
C GLU A 277 11.47 23.26 -7.46
N ARG A 278 10.85 22.11 -7.80
CA ARG A 278 11.09 21.45 -9.08
C ARG A 278 10.59 22.36 -10.19
N GLU A 279 11.41 22.62 -11.21
CA GLU A 279 11.19 23.74 -12.14
C GLU A 279 9.84 23.68 -12.86
N ASP A 280 9.42 22.49 -13.31
CA ASP A 280 8.12 22.27 -13.96
C ASP A 280 6.95 22.46 -12.99
N GLU A 281 7.07 22.00 -11.74
CA GLU A 281 6.06 22.17 -10.71
C GLU A 281 5.92 23.63 -10.28
N LYS A 282 7.05 24.32 -10.09
CA LYS A 282 7.10 25.74 -9.78
C LYS A 282 6.42 26.56 -10.89
N GLN A 283 6.80 26.32 -12.15
CA GLN A 283 6.20 27.00 -13.29
C GLN A 283 4.69 26.73 -13.36
N ARG A 284 4.25 25.48 -13.18
CA ARG A 284 2.82 25.12 -13.13
C ARG A 284 2.07 25.88 -12.03
N ILE A 285 2.64 26.00 -10.84
CA ILE A 285 2.03 26.72 -9.72
C ILE A 285 1.93 28.22 -10.02
N GLU A 286 3.00 28.82 -10.54
CA GLU A 286 3.05 30.25 -10.88
C GLU A 286 2.11 30.62 -12.05
N ASP A 287 1.98 29.74 -13.05
CA ASP A 287 1.04 29.91 -14.18
C ASP A 287 -0.42 29.88 -13.72
N LEU A 288 -0.72 29.19 -12.62
CA LEU A 288 -2.04 29.18 -11.99
C LEU A 288 -2.29 30.39 -11.07
N GLY A 289 -1.30 31.27 -10.92
CA GLY A 289 -1.36 32.45 -10.04
C GLY A 289 -0.96 32.20 -8.60
N GLY A 290 -0.40 31.02 -8.29
CA GLY A 290 0.19 30.69 -7.00
C GLY A 290 1.63 31.19 -6.87
N CYS A 291 2.29 30.88 -5.75
CA CYS A 291 3.71 31.16 -5.58
C CYS A 291 4.44 30.04 -4.83
N VAL A 292 5.75 29.94 -5.06
CA VAL A 292 6.64 29.03 -4.34
C VAL A 292 7.59 29.85 -3.47
N THR A 293 7.46 29.73 -2.16
CA THR A 293 8.21 30.54 -1.19
C THR A 293 9.03 29.67 -0.25
N PHE A 294 10.25 30.09 0.07
CA PHE A 294 11.12 29.40 1.03
C PHE A 294 10.81 29.84 2.48
N MET A 295 10.34 28.91 3.30
CA MET A 295 10.08 29.09 4.74
C MET A 295 10.58 27.87 5.53
N GLY A 296 11.90 27.77 5.67
CA GLY A 296 12.59 26.59 6.22
C GLY A 296 12.71 25.44 5.21
N CYS A 297 11.67 25.23 4.40
CA CYS A 297 11.67 24.48 3.15
C CYS A 297 10.82 25.24 2.10
N TRP A 298 10.90 24.82 0.84
CA TRP A 298 10.07 25.40 -0.22
C TRP A 298 8.60 25.00 -0.04
N ARG A 299 7.70 25.96 -0.19
CA ARG A 299 6.27 25.77 0.07
C ARG A 299 5.40 26.44 -0.99
N VAL A 300 4.34 25.73 -1.40
CA VAL A 300 3.24 26.28 -2.21
C VAL A 300 2.45 27.26 -1.35
N ASN A 301 2.31 28.49 -1.84
CA ASN A 301 1.63 29.60 -1.16
C ASN A 301 2.08 29.78 0.31
N GLY A 302 3.35 29.49 0.59
CA GLY A 302 3.93 29.56 1.94
C GLY A 302 3.44 28.50 2.94
N THR A 303 2.62 27.54 2.51
CA THR A 303 1.93 26.62 3.43
C THR A 303 2.36 25.16 3.25
N TYR A 304 2.28 24.59 2.04
CA TYR A 304 2.47 23.13 1.82
C TYR A 304 3.82 22.82 1.21
N ALA A 305 4.53 21.81 1.75
CA ALA A 305 5.87 21.41 1.30
C ALA A 305 5.86 20.45 0.09
N VAL A 306 4.68 20.09 -0.41
CA VAL A 306 4.48 19.24 -1.60
C VAL A 306 3.70 20.00 -2.66
N SER A 307 3.98 19.74 -3.94
CA SER A 307 3.28 20.38 -5.06
C SER A 307 2.11 19.55 -5.60
N ARG A 308 2.05 18.25 -5.25
CA ARG A 308 0.95 17.36 -5.63
C ARG A 308 0.57 16.44 -4.47
N ALA A 309 -0.72 16.20 -4.26
CA ALA A 309 -1.24 15.37 -3.18
C ALA A 309 -2.70 14.95 -3.44
N ILE A 310 -3.11 13.86 -2.79
CA ILE A 310 -4.52 13.53 -2.57
C ILE A 310 -5.03 14.43 -1.44
N GLY A 311 -6.22 15.02 -1.57
CA GLY A 311 -6.73 15.96 -0.57
C GLY A 311 -6.23 17.37 -0.81
N ASP A 312 -5.92 18.11 0.27
CA ASP A 312 -5.47 19.52 0.20
C ASP A 312 -6.38 20.43 -0.63
N PHE A 313 -7.70 20.24 -0.48
CA PHE A 313 -8.71 20.90 -1.32
C PHE A 313 -8.71 22.42 -1.20
N ASP A 314 -8.20 22.97 -0.10
CA ASP A 314 -8.05 24.41 0.10
C ASP A 314 -6.88 25.01 -0.73
N GLN A 315 -6.00 24.17 -1.25
CA GLN A 315 -4.89 24.57 -2.13
C GLN A 315 -5.04 24.14 -3.57
N LYS A 316 -6.12 23.46 -3.95
CA LYS A 316 -6.38 23.17 -5.37
C LYS A 316 -6.75 24.48 -6.09
N PRO A 317 -6.20 24.75 -7.29
CA PRO A 317 -5.47 23.82 -8.16
C PRO A 317 -3.93 23.84 -8.01
N TYR A 318 -3.36 24.61 -7.08
CA TYR A 318 -1.90 24.72 -6.91
C TYR A 318 -1.28 23.40 -6.47
N VAL A 319 -1.84 22.75 -5.45
CA VAL A 319 -1.48 21.37 -5.09
C VAL A 319 -2.30 20.42 -5.97
N SER A 320 -1.65 19.81 -6.97
CA SER A 320 -2.36 19.00 -7.98
C SER A 320 -2.73 17.61 -7.48
N GLY A 321 -3.86 17.06 -7.93
CA GLY A 321 -4.23 15.64 -7.76
C GLY A 321 -3.79 14.74 -8.92
N ASP A 322 -3.06 15.27 -9.91
CA ASP A 322 -2.61 14.53 -11.09
C ASP A 322 -1.30 13.79 -10.85
N ALA A 323 -1.35 12.46 -10.84
CA ALA A 323 -0.18 11.61 -10.60
C ALA A 323 0.74 11.53 -11.82
N ASP A 324 2.04 11.41 -11.56
CA ASP A 324 3.01 10.96 -12.56
C ASP A 324 3.15 9.44 -12.51
N CYS A 325 3.59 8.83 -13.61
CA CYS A 325 3.80 7.39 -13.74
C CYS A 325 5.07 7.08 -14.52
N SER A 326 5.66 5.94 -14.24
CA SER A 326 6.83 5.41 -14.92
C SER A 326 6.77 3.88 -14.94
N THR A 327 6.96 3.29 -16.12
CA THR A 327 6.97 1.84 -16.31
C THR A 327 8.34 1.36 -16.79
N VAL A 328 8.85 0.32 -16.14
CA VAL A 328 10.08 -0.37 -16.51
C VAL A 328 9.84 -1.87 -16.72
N GLN A 329 10.56 -2.43 -17.68
CA GLN A 329 10.57 -3.86 -17.92
C GLN A 329 11.56 -4.54 -16.99
N LEU A 330 11.09 -5.53 -16.23
CA LEU A 330 11.91 -6.41 -15.41
C LEU A 330 12.56 -7.47 -16.31
N LEU A 331 13.88 -7.61 -16.17
CA LEU A 331 14.71 -8.53 -16.96
C LEU A 331 15.24 -9.70 -16.11
N GLY A 332 14.98 -9.70 -14.80
CA GLY A 332 15.42 -10.71 -13.86
C GLY A 332 16.80 -10.45 -13.26
N ASP A 333 17.39 -9.29 -13.55
CA ASP A 333 18.67 -8.85 -12.98
C ASP A 333 18.51 -7.76 -11.91
N GLU A 334 17.26 -7.41 -11.59
CA GLU A 334 16.88 -6.51 -10.51
C GLU A 334 17.00 -7.18 -9.14
N ASP A 335 17.38 -6.38 -8.14
CA ASP A 335 17.64 -6.84 -6.79
C ASP A 335 16.40 -6.69 -5.91
N TYR A 336 15.93 -5.45 -5.76
CA TYR A 336 14.75 -5.09 -4.98
C TYR A 336 14.26 -3.70 -5.35
N VAL A 337 13.06 -3.37 -4.89
CA VAL A 337 12.49 -2.02 -4.93
C VAL A 337 12.30 -1.55 -3.49
N LEU A 338 12.71 -0.31 -3.20
CA LEU A 338 12.43 0.33 -1.92
C LEU A 338 11.43 1.45 -2.12
N LEU A 339 10.33 1.43 -1.36
CA LEU A 339 9.36 2.52 -1.25
C LEU A 339 9.45 3.10 0.16
N ALA A 340 9.53 4.42 0.31
CA ALA A 340 9.53 5.06 1.62
C ALA A 340 8.99 6.49 1.57
N CYS A 341 8.52 6.99 2.72
CA CYS A 341 8.15 8.39 2.91
C CYS A 341 9.37 9.30 3.08
N ASP A 342 9.14 10.61 3.14
CA ASP A 342 10.18 11.62 3.30
C ASP A 342 10.94 11.47 4.63
N GLY A 343 10.31 10.94 5.68
CA GLY A 343 10.94 10.64 6.96
C GLY A 343 12.11 9.67 6.85
N PHE A 344 12.21 8.90 5.76
CA PHE A 344 13.43 8.17 5.39
C PHE A 344 14.32 8.99 4.44
N PHE A 345 13.77 9.46 3.31
CA PHE A 345 14.55 10.04 2.21
C PHE A 345 15.10 11.45 2.45
N ASP A 346 14.59 12.18 3.43
CA ASP A 346 15.19 13.45 3.89
C ASP A 346 16.46 13.21 4.72
N ALA A 347 16.60 12.02 5.32
CA ALA A 347 17.75 11.64 6.16
C ALA A 347 18.77 10.75 5.42
N VAL A 348 18.33 10.03 4.39
CA VAL A 348 19.15 9.04 3.66
C VAL A 348 19.15 9.34 2.16
N LYS A 349 20.33 9.48 1.56
CA LYS A 349 20.42 9.71 0.12
C LYS A 349 20.12 8.44 -0.66
N LEU A 350 19.51 8.58 -1.83
CA LEU A 350 19.21 7.43 -2.70
C LEU A 350 20.45 6.57 -2.97
N SER A 351 21.60 7.20 -3.23
CA SER A 351 22.87 6.52 -3.52
C SER A 351 23.43 5.70 -2.35
N GLU A 352 23.03 5.99 -1.12
CA GLU A 352 23.49 5.29 0.09
C GLU A 352 22.66 4.02 0.37
N VAL A 353 21.44 3.94 -0.19
CA VAL A 353 20.52 2.82 0.06
C VAL A 353 21.10 1.44 -0.28
N PRO A 354 21.77 1.23 -1.43
CA PRO A 354 22.32 -0.09 -1.76
C PRO A 354 23.32 -0.62 -0.73
N GLU A 355 24.15 0.26 -0.19
CA GLU A 355 25.14 -0.07 0.84
C GLU A 355 24.45 -0.37 2.17
N LEU A 356 23.48 0.47 2.58
CA LEU A 356 22.73 0.26 3.82
C LEU A 356 21.94 -1.06 3.85
N VAL A 357 21.31 -1.43 2.73
CA VAL A 357 20.59 -2.71 2.61
C VAL A 357 21.56 -3.88 2.69
N LEU A 358 22.73 -3.76 2.05
CA LEU A 358 23.74 -4.80 2.07
C LEU A 358 24.34 -5.01 3.46
N ASP A 359 24.74 -3.93 4.13
CA ASP A 359 25.28 -3.96 5.49
C ASP A 359 24.26 -4.60 6.45
N ALA A 360 22.99 -4.23 6.28
CA ALA A 360 21.89 -4.81 7.04
C ALA A 360 21.73 -6.32 6.79
N LEU A 361 21.77 -6.75 5.53
CA LEU A 361 21.72 -8.18 5.17
C LEU A 361 22.89 -8.96 5.77
N GLN A 362 24.10 -8.42 5.71
CA GLN A 362 25.30 -9.05 6.29
C GLN A 362 25.18 -9.19 7.81
N GLN A 363 24.79 -8.14 8.52
CA GLN A 363 24.61 -8.17 9.97
C GLN A 363 23.53 -9.17 10.40
N VAL A 364 22.46 -9.29 9.61
CA VAL A 364 21.35 -10.21 9.91
C VAL A 364 21.73 -11.67 9.64
N CYS A 365 22.50 -11.94 8.60
CA CYS A 365 22.86 -13.30 8.20
C CYS A 365 24.12 -13.85 8.89
N ASP A 366 25.07 -12.98 9.27
CA ASP A 366 26.35 -13.35 9.90
C ASP A 366 26.67 -12.49 11.16
N PRO A 367 25.87 -12.58 12.24
CA PRO A 367 26.02 -11.74 13.44
C PRO A 367 27.20 -12.14 14.37
N GLU A 368 28.44 -12.15 13.85
CA GLU A 368 29.69 -12.60 14.53
C GLU A 368 30.04 -14.09 14.37
N GLY A 369 30.39 -14.51 13.15
CA GLY A 369 31.28 -15.67 12.89
C GLY A 369 30.82 -17.05 13.34
N GLY A 370 29.55 -17.23 13.73
CA GLY A 370 29.05 -18.49 14.27
C GLY A 370 27.59 -18.77 13.95
N ALA A 371 27.36 -19.86 13.22
CA ALA A 371 26.09 -20.53 12.95
C ALA A 371 24.97 -19.67 12.34
N SER A 372 24.88 -19.70 11.00
CA SER A 372 23.68 -19.32 10.26
C SER A 372 22.53 -20.24 10.70
N LEU A 373 21.68 -19.76 11.62
CA LEU A 373 20.36 -20.36 11.79
C LEU A 373 19.62 -20.14 10.46
N GLU A 374 19.06 -21.20 9.87
CA GLU A 374 18.19 -21.09 8.69
C GLU A 374 16.98 -20.22 9.07
N GLN A 375 17.11 -18.92 8.82
CA GLN A 375 16.08 -17.93 9.14
C GLN A 375 15.15 -17.82 7.94
N PRO A 376 13.81 -17.78 8.15
CA PRO A 376 12.87 -17.50 7.06
C PRO A 376 13.25 -16.19 6.36
N GLU A 377 13.22 -16.16 5.03
CA GLU A 377 13.61 -14.98 4.24
C GLU A 377 12.80 -13.73 4.62
N ASP A 378 11.53 -13.91 4.97
CA ASP A 378 10.65 -12.84 5.48
C ASP A 378 11.19 -12.20 6.78
N ALA A 379 11.75 -13.01 7.68
CA ALA A 379 12.34 -12.51 8.92
C ALA A 379 13.67 -11.77 8.67
N VAL A 380 14.41 -12.17 7.64
CA VAL A 380 15.61 -11.44 7.19
C VAL A 380 15.21 -10.07 6.66
N GLY A 381 14.29 -10.02 5.69
CA GLY A 381 13.81 -8.76 5.12
C GLY A 381 13.21 -7.81 6.17
N GLN A 382 12.46 -8.34 7.14
CA GLN A 382 11.87 -7.54 8.22
C GLN A 382 12.93 -6.83 9.07
N ARG A 383 14.04 -7.50 9.40
CA ARG A 383 15.14 -6.87 10.16
C ARG A 383 15.92 -5.86 9.34
N VAL A 384 16.08 -6.10 8.04
CA VAL A 384 16.67 -5.11 7.13
C VAL A 384 15.84 -3.83 7.14
N ALA A 385 14.51 -3.94 6.96
CA ALA A 385 13.62 -2.78 7.02
C ALA A 385 13.69 -2.05 8.39
N GLN A 386 13.81 -2.80 9.50
CA GLN A 386 14.01 -2.22 10.83
C GLN A 386 15.33 -1.46 10.96
N GLN A 387 16.43 -1.99 10.43
CA GLN A 387 17.73 -1.34 10.46
C GLN A 387 17.77 -0.07 9.60
N LEU A 388 17.11 -0.06 8.44
CA LEU A 388 16.98 1.15 7.61
C LEU A 388 16.23 2.27 8.34
N VAL A 389 15.12 1.95 8.99
CA VAL A 389 14.37 2.91 9.81
C VAL A 389 15.20 3.40 11.00
N ALA A 390 15.94 2.50 11.66
CA ALA A 390 16.84 2.87 12.75
C ALA A 390 17.97 3.79 12.27
N HIS A 391 18.50 3.56 11.07
CA HIS A 391 19.51 4.40 10.44
C HIS A 391 18.96 5.80 10.17
N ALA A 392 17.79 5.93 9.52
CA ALA A 392 17.17 7.24 9.27
C ALA A 392 16.90 8.02 10.57
N LYS A 393 16.46 7.32 11.63
CA LYS A 393 16.29 7.92 12.95
C LYS A 393 17.62 8.41 13.53
N ALA A 394 18.69 7.62 13.44
CA ALA A 394 20.02 7.99 13.91
C ALA A 394 20.62 9.14 13.10
N ALA A 395 20.29 9.24 11.81
CA ALA A 395 20.66 10.34 10.91
C ALA A 395 19.86 11.63 11.16
N GLY A 396 18.94 11.64 12.13
CA GLY A 396 18.25 12.84 12.61
C GLY A 396 16.81 13.00 12.14
N SER A 397 16.22 11.98 11.50
CA SER A 397 14.80 12.03 11.12
C SER A 397 13.90 12.26 12.33
N SER A 398 12.97 13.21 12.18
CA SER A 398 11.98 13.59 13.18
C SER A 398 10.54 13.45 12.68
N ASP A 399 10.36 12.76 11.56
CA ASP A 399 9.04 12.44 11.00
C ASP A 399 8.60 11.00 11.34
N ASN A 400 7.36 10.64 11.01
CA ASN A 400 6.97 9.27 10.75
C ASN A 400 7.95 8.66 9.73
N ILE A 401 8.29 7.39 9.90
CA ILE A 401 9.23 6.72 9.01
C ILE A 401 8.59 5.40 8.61
N THR A 402 8.31 5.26 7.31
CA THR A 402 7.82 4.04 6.68
C THR A 402 8.79 3.63 5.58
N VAL A 403 9.34 2.42 5.70
CA VAL A 403 10.22 1.81 4.69
C VAL A 403 9.66 0.46 4.30
N MET A 404 9.49 0.24 3.01
CA MET A 404 9.03 -1.00 2.40
C MET A 404 10.09 -1.51 1.41
N LEU A 405 10.51 -2.76 1.59
CA LEU A 405 11.43 -3.48 0.71
C LEU A 405 10.69 -4.60 0.00
N VAL A 406 10.65 -4.56 -1.33
CA VAL A 406 10.12 -5.62 -2.18
C VAL A 406 11.27 -6.29 -2.89
N PHE A 407 11.64 -7.49 -2.44
CA PHE A 407 12.74 -8.27 -3.01
C PHE A 407 12.34 -8.91 -4.33
N LEU A 408 13.02 -8.52 -5.41
CA LEU A 408 12.87 -9.10 -6.75
C LEU A 408 13.79 -10.32 -6.96
N CYS A 409 14.84 -10.41 -6.13
CA CYS A 409 15.72 -11.54 -5.93
C CYS A 409 15.75 -11.89 -4.44
N SER A 410 15.77 -13.19 -4.09
CA SER A 410 15.79 -13.63 -2.68
C SER A 410 16.90 -12.91 -1.88
N PRO A 411 16.63 -12.46 -0.64
CA PRO A 411 17.64 -11.80 0.21
C PRO A 411 18.94 -12.62 0.34
N LEU A 412 18.81 -13.95 0.45
CA LEU A 412 19.96 -14.86 0.56
C LEU A 412 20.73 -14.98 -0.77
N GLN A 413 20.02 -14.97 -1.90
CA GLN A 413 20.66 -14.94 -3.21
C GLN A 413 21.38 -13.62 -3.45
N LEU A 414 20.82 -12.50 -2.99
CA LEU A 414 21.44 -11.18 -3.06
C LEU A 414 22.78 -11.18 -2.31
N LEU A 415 22.79 -11.69 -1.08
CA LEU A 415 24.01 -11.79 -0.27
C LEU A 415 25.08 -12.67 -0.94
N LYS A 416 24.68 -13.80 -1.52
CA LYS A 416 25.59 -14.69 -2.28
C LYS A 416 26.17 -14.01 -3.51
N LYS A 417 25.35 -13.28 -4.30
CA LYS A 417 25.80 -12.51 -5.46
C LYS A 417 26.86 -11.48 -5.05
N PHE A 418 26.67 -10.84 -3.91
CA PHE A 418 27.62 -9.87 -3.38
C PHE A 418 28.97 -10.53 -3.00
N HIS A 419 28.95 -11.58 -2.17
CA HIS A 419 30.18 -12.29 -1.80
C HIS A 419 30.96 -12.77 -3.04
N GLY A 420 30.25 -13.33 -4.04
CA GLY A 420 30.85 -13.75 -5.31
C GLY A 420 31.50 -12.60 -6.10
N GLN A 421 30.94 -11.39 -6.08
CA GLN A 421 31.54 -10.21 -6.70
C GLN A 421 32.80 -9.75 -5.96
N VAL A 422 32.82 -9.78 -4.62
CA VAL A 422 34.00 -9.40 -3.83
C VAL A 422 35.19 -10.32 -4.13
N TYR A 423 34.97 -11.64 -4.17
CA TYR A 423 36.04 -12.59 -4.53
C TYR A 423 36.58 -12.34 -5.94
N LEU A 424 35.72 -12.12 -6.94
CA LEU A 424 36.15 -11.81 -8.31
C LEU A 424 36.91 -10.48 -8.41
N THR A 425 36.60 -9.51 -7.56
CA THR A 425 37.27 -8.20 -7.54
C THR A 425 38.61 -8.29 -6.82
N ALA A 426 38.68 -9.03 -5.72
CA ALA A 426 39.90 -9.29 -4.97
C ALA A 426 40.91 -10.14 -5.77
N ASP A 427 40.44 -11.16 -6.48
CA ASP A 427 41.26 -11.96 -7.40
C ASP A 427 41.82 -11.10 -8.55
N ARG A 428 41.03 -10.17 -9.10
CA ARG A 428 41.49 -9.23 -10.13
C ARG A 428 42.50 -8.21 -9.61
N LEU A 429 42.42 -7.85 -8.33
CA LEU A 429 43.31 -6.89 -7.67
C LEU A 429 44.51 -7.58 -6.97
N GLY A 430 44.58 -8.90 -6.97
CA GLY A 430 45.64 -9.67 -6.30
C GLY A 430 45.62 -9.56 -4.78
N ILE A 431 44.46 -9.27 -4.19
CA ILE A 431 44.27 -9.12 -2.74
C ILE A 431 43.74 -10.45 -2.20
N SER A 432 44.44 -11.07 -1.26
CA SER A 432 43.91 -12.24 -0.54
C SER A 432 42.87 -11.75 0.45
N VAL A 433 41.60 -12.18 0.29
CA VAL A 433 40.50 -11.94 1.24
C VAL A 433 40.58 -12.94 2.39
#